data_AF-A0A7Z9X012-F1
#
_entry.id   AF-A0A7Z9X012-F1
#
_cell.length_a   1.000
_cell.length_b   1.000
_cell.length_c   1.000
_cell.angle_alpha   90.00
_cell.angle_beta   90.00
_cell.angle_gamma   90.00
#
_symmetry.space_group_name_H-M   'P 1'
#
loop_
_entity.id
_entity.type
_entity.pdbx_description
1 polymer ?
#
loop_
_entity_poly.entity_id
_entity_poly.type
_entity_poly.pdbx_seq_one_letter_code
_entity_poly.pdbx_strand_id
1 'polypeptide(L)'
;MLRSVQAIIINMKSEKERGEQMLVTDIVKLRSHVSDYPPQLFKALDSMSVELGKELFLIGGTVRDWLLNTTPNDLDFTVNCGAVRCCRTLIHILDGGTFVPLGTAEEDAGRVVWKGFTIDFSSFREGAGSIVEDLFLRDFTLNAIGFSFSDFYRKSGNLTLLDPLNGARDLEKGILR
;
A
#
# COMPACT_ATOMS: atom_id res chain seq x y z
N MET A 1 -3.26 -46.16 9.09
CA MET A 1 -3.18 -45.23 7.93
C MET A 1 -4.19 -44.07 8.03
N LEU A 2 -5.44 -44.28 8.47
CA LEU A 2 -6.48 -43.23 8.57
C LEU A 2 -6.22 -42.12 9.62
N ARG A 3 -5.54 -42.42 10.73
CA ARG A 3 -5.26 -41.40 11.78
C ARG A 3 -4.28 -40.30 11.33
N SER A 4 -3.41 -40.59 10.36
CA SER A 4 -2.37 -39.68 9.87
C SER A 4 -2.94 -38.60 8.94
N VAL A 5 -3.94 -38.95 8.12
CA VAL A 5 -4.56 -38.02 7.17
C VAL A 5 -5.46 -37.01 7.87
N GLN A 6 -6.15 -37.45 8.93
CA GLN A 6 -7.06 -36.60 9.70
C GLN A 6 -6.33 -35.53 10.51
N ALA A 7 -5.13 -35.84 11.02
CA ALA A 7 -4.26 -34.86 11.67
C ALA A 7 -3.73 -33.79 10.68
N ILE A 8 -3.38 -34.19 9.46
CA ILE A 8 -2.93 -33.27 8.40
C ILE A 8 -4.07 -32.31 8.00
N ILE A 9 -5.30 -32.82 7.83
CA ILE A 9 -6.47 -32.00 7.46
C ILE A 9 -6.83 -31.00 8.57
N ILE A 10 -6.75 -31.41 9.84
CA ILE A 10 -6.98 -30.51 10.99
C ILE A 10 -5.90 -29.42 11.04
N ASN A 11 -4.63 -29.77 10.80
CA ASN A 11 -3.54 -28.81 10.82
C ASN A 11 -3.67 -27.78 9.67
N MET A 12 -4.01 -28.22 8.46
CA MET A 12 -4.25 -27.35 7.30
C MET A 12 -5.46 -26.42 7.48
N LYS A 13 -6.54 -26.89 8.12
CA LYS A 13 -7.68 -26.03 8.49
C LYS A 13 -7.27 -24.99 9.53
N SER A 14 -6.49 -25.38 10.54
CA SER A 14 -6.03 -24.46 11.58
C SER A 14 -5.04 -23.42 11.05
N GLU A 15 -4.18 -23.75 10.09
CA GLU A 15 -3.27 -22.80 9.45
C GLU A 15 -4.01 -21.81 8.56
N LYS A 16 -5.04 -22.28 7.84
CA LYS A 16 -5.90 -21.41 7.04
C LYS A 16 -6.74 -20.48 7.91
N GLU A 17 -7.33 -20.99 8.99
CA GLU A 17 -8.11 -20.20 9.95
C GLU A 17 -7.23 -19.22 10.75
N ARG A 18 -5.99 -19.61 11.11
CA ARG A 18 -5.00 -18.68 11.69
C ARG A 18 -4.56 -17.62 10.70
N GLY A 19 -4.32 -17.99 9.44
CA GLY A 19 -3.99 -17.04 8.37
C GLY A 19 -5.13 -16.04 8.14
N GLU A 20 -6.38 -16.50 8.11
CA GLU A 20 -7.56 -15.65 7.97
C GLU A 20 -7.81 -14.76 9.20
N GLN A 21 -7.63 -15.26 10.43
CA GLN A 21 -7.74 -14.46 11.66
C GLN A 21 -6.61 -13.43 11.81
N MET A 22 -5.39 -13.78 11.39
CA MET A 22 -4.24 -12.89 11.35
C MET A 22 -4.49 -11.75 10.35
N LEU A 23 -4.91 -12.09 9.11
CA LEU A 23 -5.32 -11.13 8.08
C LEU A 23 -6.39 -10.14 8.57
N VAL A 24 -7.44 -10.61 9.26
CA VAL A 24 -8.51 -9.74 9.78
C VAL A 24 -7.99 -8.80 10.89
N THR A 25 -7.14 -9.31 11.78
CA THR A 25 -6.55 -8.50 12.87
C THR A 25 -5.63 -7.42 12.30
N ASP A 26 -4.85 -7.76 11.27
CA ASP A 26 -3.93 -6.85 10.62
C ASP A 26 -4.67 -5.78 9.81
N ILE A 27 -5.79 -6.12 9.15
CA ILE A 27 -6.64 -5.12 8.45
C ILE A 27 -7.21 -4.07 9.41
N VAL A 28 -7.69 -4.48 10.58
CA VAL A 28 -8.22 -3.52 11.59
C VAL A 28 -7.11 -2.59 12.07
N LYS A 29 -5.91 -3.13 12.32
CA LYS A 29 -4.73 -2.33 12.70
C LYS A 29 -4.30 -1.39 11.59
N LEU A 30 -4.23 -1.85 10.34
CA LEU A 30 -3.91 -1.02 9.18
C LEU A 30 -4.81 0.22 9.15
N ARG A 31 -6.13 0.04 9.28
CA ARG A 31 -7.09 1.16 9.28
C ARG A 31 -6.90 2.13 10.45
N SER A 32 -6.29 1.71 11.55
CA SER A 32 -6.05 2.57 12.70
C SER A 32 -4.95 3.61 12.44
N HIS A 33 -4.00 3.30 11.54
CA HIS A 33 -2.91 4.22 11.18
C HIS A 33 -3.39 5.52 10.54
N VAL A 34 -4.61 5.59 9.98
CA VAL A 34 -5.19 6.86 9.50
C VAL A 34 -5.13 7.95 10.59
N SER A 35 -5.31 7.56 11.85
CA SER A 35 -5.31 8.50 12.98
C SER A 35 -3.92 9.01 13.38
N ASP A 36 -2.85 8.40 12.85
CA ASP A 36 -1.48 8.82 13.09
C ASP A 36 -1.07 10.03 12.21
N TYR A 37 -1.85 10.34 11.18
CA TYR A 37 -1.56 11.39 10.21
C TYR A 37 -2.53 12.56 10.33
N PRO A 38 -2.14 13.78 9.89
CA PRO A 38 -3.05 14.91 9.85
C PRO A 38 -4.31 14.58 9.03
N PRO A 39 -5.54 14.74 9.58
CA PRO A 39 -6.77 14.37 8.86
C PRO A 39 -6.93 15.06 7.49
N GLN A 40 -6.42 16.28 7.39
CA GLN A 40 -6.41 17.06 6.15
C GLN A 40 -5.58 16.41 5.03
N LEU A 41 -4.54 15.63 5.37
CA LEU A 41 -3.71 14.94 4.38
C LEU A 41 -4.51 13.83 3.68
N PHE A 42 -5.14 12.94 4.44
CA PHE A 42 -5.94 11.85 3.87
C PHE A 42 -7.19 12.37 3.16
N LYS A 43 -7.81 13.43 3.68
CA LYS A 43 -8.91 14.12 2.98
C LYS A 43 -8.46 14.71 1.64
N ALA A 44 -7.27 15.30 1.58
CA ALA A 44 -6.72 15.86 0.35
C ALA A 44 -6.39 14.76 -0.67
N LEU A 45 -5.79 13.66 -0.24
CA LEU A 45 -5.53 12.47 -1.07
C LEU A 45 -6.82 11.90 -1.66
N ASP A 46 -7.87 11.78 -0.83
CA ASP A 46 -9.18 11.31 -1.29
C ASP A 46 -9.82 12.27 -2.29
N SER A 47 -9.79 13.58 -2.00
CA SER A 47 -10.33 14.62 -2.89
C SER A 47 -9.58 14.65 -4.23
N MET A 48 -8.26 14.53 -4.20
CA MET A 48 -7.40 14.42 -5.39
C MET A 48 -7.77 13.19 -6.22
N SER A 49 -7.98 12.04 -5.59
CA SER A 49 -8.34 10.80 -6.30
C SER A 49 -9.65 10.96 -7.07
N VAL A 50 -10.64 11.62 -6.46
CA VAL A 50 -11.93 11.94 -7.09
C VAL A 50 -11.76 12.95 -8.23
N GLU A 51 -11.04 14.04 -8.00
CA GLU A 51 -10.83 15.11 -9.01
C GLU A 51 -10.14 14.57 -10.27
N LEU A 52 -9.14 13.70 -10.08
CA LEU A 52 -8.39 13.12 -11.18
C LEU A 52 -9.06 11.89 -11.80
N GLY A 53 -10.12 11.36 -11.18
CA GLY A 53 -10.74 10.09 -11.57
C GLY A 53 -9.75 8.92 -11.52
N LYS A 54 -8.88 8.90 -10.51
CA LYS A 54 -7.80 7.92 -10.35
C LYS A 54 -8.00 7.08 -9.11
N GLU A 55 -7.76 5.78 -9.26
CA GLU A 55 -7.55 4.92 -8.11
C GLU A 55 -6.11 5.10 -7.61
N LEU A 56 -5.95 5.24 -6.29
CA LEU A 56 -4.65 5.29 -5.63
C LEU A 56 -4.43 3.97 -4.90
N PHE A 57 -3.24 3.41 -5.02
CA PHE A 57 -2.82 2.24 -4.26
C PHE A 57 -1.78 2.65 -3.24
N LEU A 58 -2.04 2.40 -1.96
CA LEU A 58 -1.01 2.55 -0.93
C LEU A 58 -0.23 1.24 -0.88
N ILE A 59 1.10 1.33 -0.98
CA ILE A 59 1.94 0.18 -1.27
C ILE A 59 3.28 0.25 -0.50
N GLY A 60 4.15 -0.74 -0.73
CA GLY A 60 5.59 -0.59 -0.51
C GLY A 60 5.99 -0.39 0.94
N GLY A 61 6.91 0.54 1.17
CA GLY A 61 7.51 0.79 2.48
C GLY A 61 6.47 1.15 3.52
N THR A 62 5.49 1.97 3.15
CA THR A 62 4.39 2.36 4.05
C THR A 62 3.61 1.16 4.56
N VAL A 63 3.19 0.25 3.67
CA VAL A 63 2.38 -0.91 4.07
C VAL A 63 3.22 -1.89 4.88
N ARG A 64 4.47 -2.12 4.51
CA ARG A 64 5.43 -2.93 5.28
C ARG A 64 5.58 -2.39 6.70
N ASP A 65 5.80 -1.09 6.83
CA ASP A 65 6.08 -0.44 8.10
C ASP A 65 4.84 -0.42 9.00
N TRP A 66 3.64 -0.26 8.44
CA TRP A 66 2.38 -0.43 9.16
C TRP A 66 2.14 -1.87 9.63
N LEU A 67 2.47 -2.89 8.82
CA LEU A 67 2.40 -4.29 9.27
C LEU A 67 3.37 -4.58 10.42
N LEU A 68 4.50 -3.86 10.48
CA LEU A 68 5.43 -3.87 11.61
C LEU A 68 4.98 -3.01 12.80
N ASN A 69 3.80 -2.39 12.75
CA ASN A 69 3.25 -1.46 13.75
C ASN A 69 4.15 -0.23 13.98
N THR A 70 4.76 0.26 12.91
CA THR A 70 5.51 1.52 12.92
C THR A 70 4.77 2.58 12.13
N THR A 71 4.95 3.85 12.50
CA THR A 71 4.30 4.99 11.84
C THR A 71 5.34 5.75 11.00
N PRO A 72 5.48 5.43 9.70
CA PRO A 72 6.38 6.15 8.81
C PRO A 72 5.86 7.56 8.54
N ASN A 73 6.77 8.52 8.33
CA ASN A 73 6.41 9.85 7.83
C ASN A 73 6.29 9.87 6.30
N ASP A 74 6.71 8.79 5.66
CA ASP A 74 6.64 8.53 4.22
C ASP A 74 5.41 7.68 3.85
N LEU A 75 4.64 8.18 2.89
CA LEU A 75 3.49 7.52 2.29
C LEU A 75 3.78 7.23 0.81
N ASP A 76 3.87 5.95 0.46
CA ASP A 76 4.12 5.47 -0.90
C ASP A 76 2.81 5.15 -1.63
N PHE A 77 2.51 5.92 -2.67
CA PHE A 77 1.37 5.70 -3.54
C PHE A 77 1.79 5.29 -4.95
N THR A 78 1.05 4.33 -5.51
CA THR A 78 1.14 3.97 -6.91
C THR A 78 -0.17 4.28 -7.62
N VAL A 79 -0.07 4.80 -8.84
CA VAL A 79 -1.19 5.06 -9.75
C VAL A 79 -0.90 4.45 -11.11
N ASN A 80 -1.93 4.27 -11.95
CA ASN A 80 -1.73 3.69 -13.27
C ASN A 80 -0.81 4.54 -14.19
N CYS A 81 -0.93 5.86 -14.10
CA CYS A 81 -0.12 6.84 -14.81
C CYS A 81 -0.31 8.24 -14.20
N GLY A 82 0.53 9.20 -14.57
CA GLY A 82 0.37 10.61 -14.21
C GLY A 82 0.72 10.93 -12.77
N ALA A 83 1.73 10.27 -12.21
CA ALA A 83 2.16 10.46 -10.81
C ALA A 83 2.59 11.90 -10.52
N VAL A 84 3.32 12.54 -11.44
CA VAL A 84 3.67 13.96 -11.32
C VAL A 84 2.42 14.86 -11.29
N ARG A 85 1.37 14.49 -12.03
CA ARG A 85 0.08 15.21 -11.98
C ARG A 85 -0.58 15.05 -10.62
N CYS A 86 -0.57 13.85 -10.03
CA CYS A 86 -1.04 13.63 -8.66
C CYS A 86 -0.30 14.56 -7.68
N CYS A 87 1.03 14.62 -7.75
CA CYS A 87 1.82 15.50 -6.87
C CYS A 87 1.36 16.97 -6.96
N ARG A 88 1.20 17.49 -8.18
CA ARG A 88 0.79 18.88 -8.42
C ARG A 88 -0.63 19.16 -7.90
N THR A 89 -1.57 18.25 -8.15
CA THR A 89 -2.95 18.38 -7.65
C THR A 89 -3.00 18.29 -6.13
N LEU A 90 -2.22 17.39 -5.51
CA LEU A 90 -2.15 17.29 -4.05
C LEU A 90 -1.65 18.59 -3.41
N ILE A 91 -0.57 19.17 -3.93
CA ILE A 91 -0.03 20.46 -3.45
C ILE A 91 -1.08 21.57 -3.57
N HIS A 92 -1.84 21.59 -4.66
CA HIS A 92 -2.91 22.56 -4.86
C HIS A 92 -4.03 22.40 -3.82
N ILE A 93 -4.52 21.18 -3.59
CA ILE A 93 -5.59 20.90 -2.62
C ILE A 93 -5.14 21.16 -1.18
N LEU A 94 -3.88 20.86 -0.85
CA LEU A 94 -3.30 21.12 0.46
C LEU A 94 -2.97 22.60 0.70
N ASP A 95 -3.08 23.45 -0.33
CA ASP A 95 -2.63 24.84 -0.33
C ASP A 95 -1.18 24.97 0.22
N GLY A 96 -0.30 24.09 -0.24
CA GLY A 96 1.10 24.06 0.19
C GLY A 96 1.79 22.72 0.00
N GLY A 97 3.10 22.73 0.27
CA GLY A 97 4.00 21.60 0.05
C GLY A 97 5.02 21.90 -1.04
N THR A 98 6.08 21.11 -1.09
CA THR A 98 7.16 21.24 -2.06
C THR A 98 7.19 20.00 -2.95
N PHE A 99 7.15 20.22 -4.27
CA PHE A 99 7.37 19.15 -5.24
C PHE A 99 8.85 18.85 -5.37
N VAL A 100 9.20 17.57 -5.33
CA VAL A 100 10.53 17.04 -5.60
C VAL A 100 10.39 15.99 -6.70
N PRO A 101 11.02 16.16 -7.88
CA PRO A 101 11.01 15.12 -8.90
C PRO A 101 11.78 13.89 -8.38
N LEU A 102 11.22 12.70 -8.63
CA LEU A 102 11.87 11.42 -8.34
C LEU A 102 12.15 10.71 -9.65
N GLY A 103 13.26 9.98 -9.72
CA GLY A 103 13.62 9.18 -10.88
C GLY A 103 14.31 9.94 -12.01
N THR A 104 14.45 9.28 -13.16
CA THR A 104 14.95 9.90 -14.40
C THR A 104 13.83 10.62 -15.16
N ALA A 105 14.16 11.28 -16.27
CA ALA A 105 13.16 11.92 -17.12
C ALA A 105 12.16 10.93 -17.75
N GLU A 106 12.51 9.64 -17.80
CA GLU A 106 11.63 8.57 -18.29
C GLU A 106 10.70 8.00 -17.20
N GLU A 107 11.02 8.20 -15.92
CA GLU A 107 10.24 7.69 -14.80
C GLU A 107 9.17 8.70 -14.37
N ASP A 108 7.89 8.38 -14.54
CA ASP A 108 6.80 9.20 -14.03
C ASP A 108 6.62 8.95 -12.53
N ALA A 109 7.45 9.64 -11.73
CA ALA A 109 7.43 9.61 -10.28
C ALA A 109 7.73 11.00 -9.68
N GLY A 110 7.27 11.22 -8.46
CA GLY A 110 7.49 12.46 -7.75
C GLY A 110 7.14 12.38 -6.27
N ARG A 111 7.66 13.33 -5.51
CA ARG A 111 7.46 13.45 -4.07
C ARG A 111 6.85 14.81 -3.73
N VAL A 112 5.92 14.79 -2.78
CA VAL A 112 5.40 15.98 -2.11
C VAL A 112 5.91 16.00 -0.68
N VAL A 113 6.68 17.03 -0.33
CA VAL A 113 7.10 17.28 1.06
C VAL A 113 6.12 18.27 1.68
N TRP A 114 5.42 17.87 2.73
CA TRP A 114 4.41 18.70 3.39
C TRP A 114 4.35 18.46 4.90
N LYS A 115 4.60 19.51 5.68
CA LYS A 115 4.53 19.51 7.16
C LYS A 115 5.25 18.34 7.86
N GLY A 116 6.43 17.96 7.36
CA GLY A 116 7.23 16.86 7.92
C GLY A 116 6.91 15.48 7.36
N PHE A 117 5.87 15.37 6.52
CA PHE A 117 5.53 14.15 5.78
C PHE A 117 6.08 14.20 4.36
N THR A 118 6.41 13.03 3.83
CA THR A 118 6.74 12.84 2.41
C THR A 118 5.69 11.94 1.79
N ILE A 119 5.14 12.35 0.66
CA ILE A 119 4.15 11.58 -0.07
C ILE A 119 4.69 11.34 -1.46
N ASP A 120 5.01 10.08 -1.72
CA ASP A 120 5.61 9.64 -2.97
C ASP A 120 4.52 9.10 -3.88
N PHE A 121 4.57 9.50 -5.14
CA PHE A 121 3.73 8.95 -6.20
C PHE A 121 4.64 8.36 -7.26
N SER A 122 4.37 7.11 -7.64
CA SER A 122 4.93 6.49 -8.84
C SER A 122 3.81 6.00 -9.76
N SER A 123 4.03 6.08 -11.06
CA SER A 123 3.19 5.36 -12.01
C SER A 123 3.53 3.88 -12.02
N PHE A 124 2.65 3.05 -12.59
CA PHE A 124 2.98 1.64 -12.82
C PHE A 124 4.29 1.50 -13.59
N ARG A 125 5.09 0.52 -13.18
CA ARG A 125 6.33 0.15 -13.89
C ARG A 125 6.04 -0.20 -15.34
N GLU A 126 7.03 0.05 -16.19
CA GLU A 126 6.94 -0.30 -17.61
C GLU A 126 6.58 -1.79 -17.78
N GLY A 127 5.55 -2.06 -18.58
CA GLY A 127 5.03 -3.41 -18.80
C GLY A 127 3.89 -3.84 -17.88
N ALA A 128 3.54 -3.08 -16.85
CA ALA A 128 2.37 -3.35 -16.01
C ALA A 128 1.11 -2.62 -16.51
N GLY A 129 0.05 -3.39 -16.79
CA GLY A 129 -1.30 -2.90 -17.08
C GLY A 129 -2.22 -2.86 -15.86
N SER A 130 -1.79 -3.43 -14.74
CA SER A 130 -2.55 -3.48 -13.48
C SER A 130 -1.65 -3.31 -12.26
N ILE A 131 -2.26 -3.00 -11.09
CA ILE A 131 -1.53 -2.92 -9.83
C ILE A 131 -0.84 -4.24 -9.46
N VAL A 132 -1.49 -5.38 -9.73
CA VAL A 132 -0.91 -6.69 -9.42
C VAL A 132 0.35 -6.93 -10.25
N GLU A 133 0.32 -6.58 -11.54
CA GLU A 133 1.50 -6.65 -12.42
C GLU A 133 2.59 -5.66 -11.98
N ASP A 134 2.24 -4.44 -11.55
CA ASP A 134 3.21 -3.49 -10.99
C ASP A 134 3.93 -4.08 -9.77
N LEU A 135 3.18 -4.69 -8.84
CA LEU A 135 3.72 -5.33 -7.65
C LEU A 135 4.65 -6.49 -8.01
N PHE A 136 4.33 -7.28 -9.06
CA PHE A 136 5.21 -8.35 -9.55
C PHE A 136 6.56 -7.86 -10.09
N LEU A 137 6.62 -6.62 -10.61
CA LEU A 137 7.82 -6.04 -11.19
C LEU A 137 8.72 -5.32 -10.17
N ARG A 138 8.36 -5.35 -8.88
CA ARG A 138 9.15 -4.76 -7.81
C ARG A 138 10.34 -5.65 -7.43
N ASP A 139 11.34 -5.01 -6.86
CA ASP A 139 12.64 -5.57 -6.50
C ASP A 139 12.58 -6.50 -5.30
N PHE A 140 11.83 -6.14 -4.26
CA PHE A 140 11.72 -6.92 -3.03
C PHE A 140 10.28 -7.29 -2.69
N THR A 141 10.06 -8.53 -2.25
CA THR A 141 8.72 -9.04 -1.94
C THR A 141 8.02 -8.26 -0.83
N LEU A 142 8.77 -7.88 0.22
CA LEU A 142 8.31 -7.02 1.31
C LEU A 142 7.93 -5.59 0.88
N ASN A 143 8.37 -5.13 -0.30
CA ASN A 143 7.92 -3.86 -0.90
C ASN A 143 6.88 -4.08 -2.01
N ALA A 144 6.50 -5.33 -2.28
CA ALA A 144 5.53 -5.73 -3.29
C ALA A 144 4.15 -6.05 -2.67
N ILE A 145 3.79 -5.30 -1.64
CA ILE A 145 2.53 -5.41 -0.91
C ILE A 145 1.77 -4.07 -0.98
N GLY A 146 0.44 -4.11 -0.97
CA GLY A 146 -0.37 -2.91 -1.02
C GLY A 146 -1.86 -3.12 -0.89
N PHE A 147 -2.64 -2.06 -1.02
CA PHE A 147 -4.10 -2.12 -1.08
C PHE A 147 -4.68 -0.85 -1.72
N SER A 148 -5.96 -0.92 -2.12
CA SER A 148 -6.70 0.25 -2.62
C SER A 148 -6.89 1.28 -1.51
N PHE A 149 -6.46 2.52 -1.75
CA PHE A 149 -6.58 3.62 -0.81
C PHE A 149 -8.05 3.99 -0.53
N SER A 150 -8.93 3.89 -1.53
CA SER A 150 -10.35 4.19 -1.34
C SER A 150 -11.02 3.20 -0.39
N ASP A 151 -10.76 1.91 -0.55
CA ASP A 151 -11.29 0.85 0.33
C ASP A 151 -10.74 0.95 1.75
N PHE A 152 -9.50 1.41 1.86
CA PHE A 152 -8.86 1.71 3.11
C PHE A 152 -9.50 2.90 3.82
N TYR A 153 -9.52 4.07 3.17
CA TYR A 153 -9.87 5.35 3.78
C TYR A 153 -11.38 5.53 3.96
N ARG A 154 -12.18 5.22 2.92
CA ARG A 154 -13.66 5.36 2.97
C ARG A 154 -14.33 4.24 3.76
N LYS A 155 -13.56 3.21 4.13
CA LYS A 155 -14.05 1.99 4.80
C LYS A 155 -15.16 1.29 4.00
N SER A 156 -15.17 1.47 2.68
CA SER A 156 -16.08 0.78 1.77
C SER A 156 -15.60 -0.66 1.59
N GLY A 157 -16.42 -1.62 2.00
CA GLY A 157 -16.13 -3.04 1.81
C GLY A 157 -14.96 -3.59 2.67
N ASN A 158 -14.51 -4.78 2.27
CA ASN A 158 -13.38 -5.47 2.88
C ASN A 158 -12.08 -4.95 2.27
N LEU A 159 -11.18 -4.42 3.11
CA LEU A 159 -9.83 -4.09 2.68
C LEU A 159 -9.10 -5.37 2.28
N THR A 160 -8.67 -5.46 1.03
CA THR A 160 -7.94 -6.62 0.53
C THR A 160 -6.46 -6.28 0.43
N LEU A 161 -5.61 -7.05 1.10
CA LEU A 161 -4.17 -6.95 0.94
C LEU A 161 -3.77 -7.56 -0.41
N LEU A 162 -3.19 -6.74 -1.28
CA LEU A 162 -2.58 -7.14 -2.54
C LEU A 162 -1.15 -7.58 -2.25
N ASP A 163 -0.90 -8.89 -2.25
CA ASP A 163 0.41 -9.48 -1.99
C ASP A 163 0.70 -10.64 -2.96
N PRO A 164 1.02 -10.35 -4.24
CA PRO A 164 1.27 -11.39 -5.25
C PRO A 164 2.55 -12.19 -4.98
N LEU A 165 3.48 -11.66 -4.19
CA LEU A 165 4.80 -12.24 -3.95
C LEU A 165 4.96 -12.88 -2.57
N ASN A 166 3.90 -12.93 -1.75
CA ASN A 166 3.94 -13.40 -0.36
C ASN A 166 4.89 -12.60 0.54
N GLY A 167 5.01 -11.30 0.29
CA GLY A 167 5.80 -10.34 1.05
C GLY A 167 5.41 -10.24 2.52
N ALA A 168 4.12 -10.35 2.87
CA ALA A 168 3.70 -10.34 4.27
C ALA A 168 4.27 -11.55 5.04
N ARG A 169 4.31 -12.71 4.39
CA ARG A 169 4.91 -13.92 4.97
C ARG A 169 6.43 -13.83 5.06
N ASP A 170 7.07 -13.22 4.06
CA ASP A 170 8.52 -12.98 4.08
C ASP A 170 8.88 -11.98 5.20
N LEU A 171 8.04 -10.96 5.41
CA LEU A 171 8.16 -9.99 6.50
C LEU A 171 8.09 -10.66 7.88
N GLU A 172 7.11 -11.53 8.12
CA GLU A 172 7.00 -12.31 9.37
C GLU A 172 8.24 -13.17 9.64
N LYS A 173 8.89 -13.67 8.58
CA LYS A 173 10.07 -14.53 8.67
C LYS A 173 11.39 -13.75 8.64
N GLY A 174 11.35 -12.43 8.45
CA GLY A 174 12.55 -11.60 8.27
C GLY A 174 13.37 -11.98 7.02
N ILE A 175 12.70 -12.36 5.93
CA ILE A 175 13.34 -12.77 4.67
C ILE A 175 13.36 -11.58 3.71
N LEU A 176 14.54 -11.26 3.17
CA LEU A 176 14.71 -10.37 2.03
C LEU A 176 14.84 -11.22 0.76
N ARG A 177 13.93 -11.03 -0.19
CA ARG A 177 13.87 -11.79 -1.45
C ARG A 177 13.38 -10.93 -2.59
#